data_AF-A0A3A9ZKS3-F1
#
_entry.id   AF-A0A3A9ZKS3-F1
#
_cell.length_a   1.000
_cell.length_b   1.000
_cell.length_c   1.000
_cell.angle_alpha   90.00
_cell.angle_beta   90.00
_cell.angle_gamma   90.00
#
_symmetry.space_group_name_H-M   'P 1'
#
loop_
_entity.id
_entity.type
_entity.pdbx_description
1 polymer ?
#
loop_
_entity_poly.entity_id
_entity_poly.type
_entity_poly.pdbx_seq_one_letter_code
_entity_poly.pdbx_strand_id
1 'polypeptide(L)'
;MSQRKSSGKLVRAALRYLRKQDGRAAKRARAERMTPERLRHTFQGETHTRKGYHYRPGGQDFENRRIGQVLRRDNTTGVYEAKVEFYKDPPGQWMPKVGQGRSTFFPDDWTPGQVDAAVTSAFKDPATQRLPDGSWLGEANGVPIMGYYDLNTGALKHGFPYL
;
A
#
# COMPACT_ATOMS: atom_id res chain seq x y z
N MET A 1 19.62 -9.10 -20.12
CA MET A 1 18.36 -8.48 -20.58
C MET A 1 17.10 -9.30 -20.20
N SER A 2 16.87 -9.63 -18.91
CA SER A 2 15.76 -10.53 -18.50
C SER A 2 14.69 -9.89 -17.58
N GLN A 3 14.97 -8.73 -16.96
CA GLN A 3 14.11 -8.19 -15.91
C GLN A 3 12.73 -7.69 -16.39
N ARG A 4 12.61 -7.12 -17.60
CA ARG A 4 11.38 -6.50 -18.13
C ARG A 4 10.18 -7.46 -18.32
N LYS A 5 10.40 -8.74 -18.60
CA LYS A 5 9.31 -9.72 -18.77
C LYS A 5 8.76 -10.23 -17.43
N SER A 6 9.63 -10.35 -16.42
CA SER A 6 9.29 -10.81 -15.08
C SER A 6 8.52 -9.74 -14.29
N SER A 7 8.86 -8.47 -14.51
CA SER A 7 8.30 -7.35 -13.76
C SER A 7 6.80 -7.20 -14.06
N GLY A 8 6.37 -7.18 -15.32
CA GLY A 8 4.93 -7.09 -15.66
C GLY A 8 4.08 -8.26 -15.11
N LYS A 9 4.71 -9.41 -14.80
CA LYS A 9 4.04 -10.56 -14.17
C LYS A 9 3.60 -10.25 -12.74
N LEU A 10 4.37 -9.46 -11.98
CA LEU A 10 4.07 -9.11 -10.59
C LEU A 10 2.92 -8.09 -10.50
N VAL A 11 2.88 -7.09 -11.41
CA VAL A 11 1.71 -6.19 -11.54
C VAL A 11 0.45 -7.01 -11.85
N ARG A 12 0.51 -7.93 -12.82
CA ARG A 12 -0.62 -8.83 -13.13
C ARG A 12 -1.01 -9.71 -11.95
N ALA A 13 -0.04 -10.18 -11.16
CA ALA A 13 -0.29 -10.97 -9.96
C ALA A 13 -0.99 -10.13 -8.87
N ALA A 14 -0.57 -8.88 -8.67
CA ALA A 14 -1.22 -7.95 -7.76
C ALA A 14 -2.68 -7.66 -8.17
N LEU A 15 -2.93 -7.41 -9.46
CA LEU A 15 -4.30 -7.22 -9.97
C LEU A 15 -5.17 -8.47 -9.81
N ARG A 16 -4.62 -9.67 -10.07
CA ARG A 16 -5.33 -10.94 -9.80
C ARG A 16 -5.62 -11.12 -8.31
N TYR A 17 -4.68 -10.75 -7.45
CA TYR A 17 -4.86 -10.82 -6.01
C TYR A 17 -6.03 -9.94 -5.56
N LEU A 18 -6.07 -8.68 -5.99
CA LEU A 18 -7.15 -7.75 -5.66
C LEU A 18 -8.52 -8.28 -6.12
N ARG A 19 -8.64 -8.74 -7.37
CA ARG A 19 -9.88 -9.38 -7.87
C ARG A 19 -10.30 -10.60 -7.05
N LYS A 20 -9.35 -11.42 -6.61
CA LYS A 20 -9.62 -12.56 -5.73
C LYS A 20 -10.12 -12.11 -4.36
N GLN A 21 -9.63 -10.98 -3.82
CA GLN A 21 -10.11 -10.45 -2.55
C GLN A 21 -11.51 -9.84 -2.66
N ASP A 22 -11.89 -9.29 -3.81
CA ASP A 22 -13.27 -8.82 -4.06
C ASP A 22 -14.28 -9.95 -3.88
N GLY A 23 -14.02 -11.11 -4.48
CA GLY A 23 -14.84 -12.32 -4.28
C GLY A 23 -14.79 -12.91 -2.86
N ARG A 24 -14.00 -12.31 -1.95
CA ARG A 24 -13.87 -12.71 -0.54
C ARG A 24 -14.26 -11.60 0.42
N ALA A 25 -14.93 -10.54 -0.04
CA ALA A 25 -15.29 -9.37 0.76
C ALA A 25 -15.93 -9.73 2.11
N ALA A 26 -16.94 -10.61 2.10
CA ALA A 26 -17.61 -11.07 3.32
C ALA A 26 -16.65 -11.73 4.33
N LYS A 27 -15.69 -12.56 3.85
CA LYS A 27 -14.68 -13.20 4.71
C LYS A 27 -13.63 -12.22 5.24
N ARG A 28 -13.48 -11.05 4.59
CA ARG A 28 -12.53 -10.00 4.96
C ARG A 28 -13.14 -8.88 5.80
N ALA A 29 -14.46 -8.84 5.98
CA ALA A 29 -15.13 -7.87 6.84
C ALA A 29 -14.82 -8.02 8.35
N ARG A 30 -13.78 -8.78 8.72
CA ARG A 30 -13.28 -8.88 10.09
C ARG A 30 -12.51 -7.61 10.44
N ALA A 31 -12.64 -7.15 11.68
CA ALA A 31 -11.96 -5.94 12.16
C ALA A 31 -10.44 -5.95 11.97
N GLU A 32 -9.81 -7.11 11.86
CA GLU A 32 -8.34 -7.22 11.85
C GLU A 32 -7.74 -7.34 10.44
N ARG A 33 -8.56 -7.24 9.38
CA ARG A 33 -8.09 -7.34 7.99
C ARG A 33 -8.55 -6.15 7.18
N MET A 34 -7.69 -5.70 6.27
CA MET A 34 -8.12 -4.73 5.27
C MET A 34 -9.24 -5.31 4.40
N THR A 35 -10.31 -4.55 4.23
CA THR A 35 -11.33 -4.84 3.22
C THR A 35 -10.72 -4.73 1.81
N PRO A 36 -11.38 -5.25 0.75
CA PRO A 36 -10.88 -5.11 -0.61
C PRO A 36 -10.67 -3.65 -1.06
N GLU A 37 -11.55 -2.74 -0.61
CA GLU A 37 -11.40 -1.29 -0.84
C GLU A 37 -10.11 -0.75 -0.20
N ARG A 38 -9.83 -1.14 1.05
CA ARG A 38 -8.64 -0.70 1.76
C ARG A 38 -7.34 -1.31 1.23
N LEU A 39 -7.41 -2.54 0.73
CA LEU A 39 -6.33 -3.14 -0.03
C LEU A 39 -6.03 -2.35 -1.31
N ARG A 40 -7.07 -1.93 -2.05
CA ARG A 40 -6.90 -1.06 -3.22
C ARG A 40 -6.28 0.28 -2.83
N HIS A 41 -6.72 0.90 -1.73
CA HIS A 41 -6.11 2.11 -1.22
C HIS A 41 -4.59 1.93 -1.01
N THR A 42 -4.20 0.85 -0.33
CA THR A 42 -2.79 0.53 -0.09
C THR A 42 -2.04 0.25 -1.39
N PHE A 43 -2.62 -0.53 -2.32
CA PHE A 43 -1.89 -1.04 -3.47
C PHE A 43 -1.88 -0.10 -4.67
N GLN A 44 -3.04 0.44 -5.02
CA GLN A 44 -3.25 1.23 -6.23
C GLN A 44 -3.43 2.72 -5.91
N GLY A 45 -3.82 3.04 -4.67
CA GLY A 45 -4.33 4.35 -4.33
C GLY A 45 -5.66 4.65 -5.03
N GLU A 46 -6.13 5.86 -4.81
CA GLU A 46 -7.38 6.38 -5.34
C GLU A 46 -7.04 7.51 -6.31
N THR A 47 -7.27 7.33 -7.61
CA THR A 47 -6.94 8.34 -8.62
C THR A 47 -7.76 9.63 -8.45
N HIS A 48 -9.03 9.52 -8.03
CA HIS A 48 -9.92 10.67 -7.85
C HIS A 48 -9.52 11.55 -6.65
N THR A 49 -9.30 10.95 -5.48
CA THR A 49 -8.89 11.67 -4.27
C THR A 49 -7.37 11.90 -4.21
N ARG A 50 -6.62 11.20 -5.06
CA ARG A 50 -5.14 11.16 -5.12
C ARG A 50 -4.52 10.76 -3.78
N LYS A 51 -5.10 9.74 -3.11
CA LYS A 51 -4.66 9.19 -1.80
C LYS A 51 -4.16 7.74 -1.94
N GLY A 52 -3.50 7.22 -0.89
CA GLY A 52 -2.94 5.87 -0.86
C GLY A 52 -1.72 5.65 -1.77
N TYR A 53 -1.63 4.48 -2.38
CA TYR A 53 -0.52 4.03 -3.24
C TYR A 53 0.82 3.89 -2.51
N HIS A 54 1.04 2.67 -2.00
CA HIS A 54 2.17 2.28 -1.16
C HIS A 54 2.84 0.98 -1.62
N TYR A 55 2.52 0.48 -2.82
CA TYR A 55 3.04 -0.79 -3.33
C TYR A 55 3.33 -0.72 -4.83
N ARG A 56 4.56 -1.07 -5.21
CA ARG A 56 5.06 -1.11 -6.59
C ARG A 56 5.65 -2.49 -6.91
N PRO A 57 4.82 -3.48 -7.31
CA PRO A 57 5.29 -4.84 -7.56
C PRO A 57 6.38 -4.88 -8.63
N GLY A 58 7.56 -5.36 -8.25
CA GLY A 58 8.77 -5.37 -9.08
C GLY A 58 9.25 -3.97 -9.45
N GLY A 59 8.98 -2.96 -8.63
CA GLY A 59 9.37 -1.58 -8.85
C GLY A 59 8.64 -0.91 -10.01
N GLN A 60 7.46 -1.42 -10.39
CA GLN A 60 6.64 -0.82 -11.45
C GLN A 60 5.40 -0.18 -10.89
N ASP A 61 5.07 0.92 -11.56
CA ASP A 61 3.79 1.54 -11.38
C ASP A 61 2.69 0.76 -12.07
N PHE A 62 1.53 0.78 -11.45
CA PHE A 62 0.35 0.37 -12.17
C PHE A 62 -0.20 1.55 -13.01
N GLU A 63 -1.10 1.25 -13.95
CA GLU A 63 -1.73 2.26 -14.82
C GLU A 63 -2.33 3.46 -14.05
N ASN A 64 -2.20 4.66 -14.60
CA ASN A 64 -2.72 5.92 -14.04
C ASN A 64 -2.15 6.35 -12.67
N ARG A 65 -1.04 5.74 -12.24
CA ARG A 65 -0.16 6.26 -11.18
C ARG A 65 1.29 6.14 -11.61
N ARG A 66 2.14 7.00 -11.08
CA ARG A 66 3.59 6.89 -11.24
C ARG A 66 4.34 7.48 -10.05
N ILE A 67 5.58 7.07 -9.87
CA ILE A 67 6.54 7.83 -9.07
C ILE A 67 7.38 8.73 -9.98
N GLY A 68 7.62 9.96 -9.56
CA GLY A 68 8.49 10.90 -10.28
C GLY A 68 9.93 10.89 -9.78
N GLN A 69 10.11 10.80 -8.45
CA GLN A 69 11.41 10.87 -7.80
C GLN A 69 11.39 10.04 -6.51
N VAL A 70 12.38 9.17 -6.32
CA VAL A 70 12.66 8.54 -5.01
C VAL A 70 13.42 9.56 -4.15
N LEU A 71 12.91 9.83 -2.95
CA LEU A 71 13.46 10.82 -2.03
C LEU A 71 14.47 10.21 -1.05
N ARG A 72 14.16 9.02 -0.53
CA ARG A 72 15.03 8.24 0.35
C ARG A 72 14.65 6.77 0.29
N ARG A 73 15.61 5.91 0.61
CA ARG A 73 15.45 4.45 0.67
C ARG A 73 16.25 3.90 1.84
N ASP A 74 15.64 2.98 2.58
CA ASP A 74 16.35 2.12 3.50
C ASP A 74 16.88 0.92 2.72
N ASN A 75 18.21 0.77 2.69
CA ASN A 75 18.89 -0.29 1.96
C ASN A 75 18.79 -1.66 2.66
N THR A 76 18.42 -1.69 3.94
CA THR A 76 18.27 -2.92 4.73
C THR A 76 16.91 -3.55 4.45
N THR A 77 15.85 -2.74 4.56
CA THR A 77 14.47 -3.22 4.41
C THR A 77 13.97 -3.15 2.98
N GLY A 78 14.53 -2.25 2.16
CA GLY A 78 14.05 -1.97 0.81
C GLY A 78 12.87 -0.98 0.77
N VAL A 79 12.39 -0.50 1.92
CA VAL A 79 11.37 0.54 2.02
C VAL A 79 11.91 1.86 1.46
N TYR A 80 11.05 2.62 0.78
CA TYR A 80 11.46 3.91 0.22
C TYR A 80 10.32 4.91 0.21
N GLU A 81 10.67 6.19 0.18
CA GLU A 81 9.75 7.30 0.01
C GLU A 81 9.92 7.90 -1.39
N ALA A 82 8.82 8.19 -2.08
CA ALA A 82 8.85 8.79 -3.41
C ALA A 82 7.73 9.79 -3.64
N LYS A 83 7.97 10.76 -4.53
CA LYS A 83 6.93 11.64 -5.07
C LYS A 83 5.99 10.85 -5.96
N VAL A 84 4.69 11.01 -5.75
CA VAL A 84 3.63 10.26 -6.43
C VAL A 84 2.77 11.21 -7.28
N GLU A 85 2.46 10.77 -8.49
CA GLU A 85 1.48 11.41 -9.36
C GLU A 85 0.39 10.43 -9.78
N PHE A 86 -0.82 10.93 -9.89
CA PHE A 86 -1.97 10.21 -10.43
C PHE A 86 -2.42 10.87 -11.72
N TYR A 87 -2.78 10.05 -12.71
CA TYR A 87 -3.36 10.53 -13.94
C TYR A 87 -4.85 10.82 -13.70
N LYS A 88 -5.24 12.09 -13.84
CA LYS A 88 -6.63 12.50 -13.81
C LYS A 88 -7.19 12.37 -15.23
N ASP A 89 -8.33 11.73 -15.36
CA ASP A 89 -9.07 11.64 -16.63
C ASP A 89 -10.56 11.87 -16.35
N PRO A 90 -11.19 12.94 -16.88
CA PRO A 90 -10.64 14.16 -17.48
C PRO A 90 -10.36 15.29 -16.44
N PRO A 91 -9.44 16.24 -16.71
CA PRO A 91 -8.60 16.36 -17.91
C PRO A 91 -7.29 15.57 -17.78
N GLY A 92 -6.86 14.93 -18.87
CA GLY A 92 -5.71 14.01 -19.03
C GLY A 92 -4.35 14.56 -18.61
N GLN A 93 -4.16 14.79 -17.31
CA GLN A 93 -2.95 15.37 -16.74
C GLN A 93 -2.46 14.57 -15.54
N TRP A 94 -1.14 14.51 -15.37
CA TRP A 94 -0.52 14.00 -14.15
C TRP A 94 -0.62 15.05 -13.06
N MET A 95 -1.22 14.68 -11.92
CA MET A 95 -1.34 15.54 -10.76
C MET A 95 -0.61 14.94 -9.57
N PRO A 96 0.10 15.73 -8.77
CA PRO A 96 0.72 15.22 -7.56
C PRO A 96 -0.34 14.66 -6.61
N LYS A 97 0.05 13.64 -5.83
CA LYS A 97 -0.72 13.16 -4.67
C LYS A 97 -1.09 14.34 -3.76
N VAL A 98 -2.28 14.31 -3.16
CA VAL A 98 -2.66 15.36 -2.19
C VAL A 98 -1.79 15.31 -0.93
N GLY A 99 -1.76 16.41 -0.18
CA GLY A 99 -0.88 16.56 0.98
C GLY A 99 0.54 16.90 0.53
N GLN A 100 1.53 16.14 1.00
CA GLN A 100 2.96 16.39 0.70
C GLN A 100 3.43 15.83 -0.65
N GLY A 101 2.53 15.35 -1.51
CA GLY A 101 2.90 14.83 -2.84
C GLY A 101 3.69 13.53 -2.83
N ARG A 102 3.77 12.82 -1.70
CA ARG A 102 4.65 11.66 -1.49
C ARG A 102 3.96 10.49 -0.79
N SER A 103 4.45 9.28 -1.07
CA SER A 103 4.10 8.05 -0.34
C SER A 103 5.39 7.30 0.02
N THR A 104 5.30 6.50 1.06
CA THR A 104 6.25 5.42 1.36
C THR A 104 5.77 4.11 0.74
N PHE A 105 6.72 3.26 0.34
CA PHE A 105 6.46 2.06 -0.44
C PHE A 105 7.05 0.82 0.23
N PHE A 106 6.28 -0.26 0.21
CA PHE A 106 6.76 -1.59 0.59
C PHE A 106 7.90 -2.02 -0.35
N PRO A 107 8.75 -2.97 0.08
CA PRO A 107 9.83 -3.48 -0.76
C PRO A 107 9.30 -3.97 -2.11
N ASP A 108 10.02 -3.60 -3.17
CA ASP A 108 9.57 -3.82 -4.55
C ASP A 108 9.45 -5.32 -4.91
N ASP A 109 10.16 -6.19 -4.18
CA ASP A 109 10.16 -7.65 -4.37
C ASP A 109 9.05 -8.38 -3.60
N TRP A 110 8.33 -7.69 -2.70
CA TRP A 110 7.21 -8.28 -1.97
C TRP A 110 6.06 -8.62 -2.92
N THR A 111 5.45 -9.78 -2.70
CA THR A 111 4.21 -10.19 -3.37
C THR A 111 3.01 -9.44 -2.77
N PRO A 112 1.87 -9.36 -3.48
CA PRO A 112 0.66 -8.75 -2.92
C PRO A 112 0.17 -9.48 -1.65
N GLY A 113 0.43 -10.79 -1.53
CA GLY A 113 0.11 -11.55 -0.33
C GLY A 113 0.99 -11.18 0.86
N GLN A 114 2.29 -10.93 0.63
CA GLN A 114 3.21 -10.49 1.68
C GLN A 114 2.83 -9.12 2.22
N VAL A 115 2.49 -8.15 1.37
CA VAL A 115 2.05 -6.82 1.83
C VAL A 115 0.78 -6.91 2.68
N ASP A 116 -0.24 -7.63 2.20
CA ASP A 116 -1.50 -7.81 2.94
C ASP A 116 -1.27 -8.53 4.29
N ALA A 117 -0.47 -9.60 4.28
CA ALA A 117 -0.12 -10.34 5.48
C ALA A 117 0.66 -9.49 6.47
N ALA A 118 1.63 -8.69 6.01
CA ALA A 118 2.46 -7.84 6.86
C ALA A 118 1.64 -6.76 7.57
N VAL A 119 0.78 -6.04 6.86
CA VAL A 119 -0.12 -5.06 7.49
C VAL A 119 -1.07 -5.75 8.48
N THR A 120 -1.60 -6.92 8.11
CA THR A 120 -2.50 -7.68 8.97
C THR A 120 -1.79 -8.18 10.24
N SER A 121 -0.57 -8.69 10.14
CA SER A 121 0.20 -9.20 11.28
C SER A 121 0.67 -8.07 12.16
N ALA A 122 1.21 -6.99 11.58
CA ALA A 122 1.67 -5.81 12.32
C ALA A 122 0.53 -5.08 13.05
N PHE A 123 -0.73 -5.25 12.64
CA PHE A 123 -1.88 -4.67 13.35
C PHE A 123 -2.41 -5.56 14.48
N LYS A 124 -2.21 -6.87 14.37
CA LYS A 124 -2.65 -7.87 15.36
C LYS A 124 -1.60 -8.12 16.45
N ASP A 125 -0.38 -7.67 16.23
CA ASP A 125 0.72 -7.89 17.15
C ASP A 125 0.39 -7.26 18.52
N PRO A 126 0.56 -7.97 19.64
CA PRO A 126 0.41 -7.38 20.97
C PRO A 126 1.33 -6.18 21.23
N ALA A 127 2.47 -6.10 20.53
CA ALA A 127 3.40 -4.97 20.60
C ALA A 127 2.96 -3.76 19.76
N THR A 128 1.89 -3.86 18.95
CA THR A 128 1.37 -2.74 18.16
C THR A 128 0.93 -1.59 19.06
N GLN A 129 1.54 -0.44 18.86
CA GLN A 129 1.15 0.78 19.55
C GLN A 129 -0.07 1.38 18.86
N ARG A 130 -1.18 1.52 19.59
CA ARG A 130 -2.39 2.22 19.13
C ARG A 130 -2.41 3.63 19.70
N LEU A 131 -2.61 4.62 18.85
CA LEU A 131 -2.57 6.03 19.22
C LEU A 131 -3.98 6.63 19.32
N PRO A 132 -4.19 7.68 20.14
CA PRO A 132 -5.52 8.27 20.36
C PRO A 132 -6.19 8.86 19.11
N ASP A 133 -5.41 9.19 18.07
CA ASP A 133 -5.90 9.72 16.80
C ASP A 133 -6.41 8.63 15.83
N GLY A 134 -6.41 7.37 16.27
CA GLY A 134 -6.81 6.22 15.46
C GLY A 134 -5.73 5.73 14.50
N SER A 135 -4.50 6.20 14.65
CA SER A 135 -3.32 5.61 14.01
C SER A 135 -2.72 4.48 14.85
N TRP A 136 -1.91 3.64 14.22
CA TRP A 136 -1.16 2.59 14.88
C TRP A 136 0.24 2.45 14.29
N LEU A 137 1.18 2.00 15.11
CA LEU A 137 2.56 1.71 14.75
C LEU A 137 2.86 0.25 15.12
N GLY A 138 3.44 -0.49 14.18
CA GLY A 138 3.86 -1.87 14.37
C GLY A 138 4.99 -2.23 13.42
N GLU A 139 5.35 -3.50 13.40
CA GLU A 139 6.40 -4.02 12.53
C GLU A 139 5.99 -5.37 11.94
N ALA A 140 6.46 -5.66 10.73
CA ALA A 140 6.41 -7.01 10.19
C ALA A 140 7.64 -7.28 9.31
N ASN A 141 8.35 -8.37 9.59
CA ASN A 141 9.55 -8.78 8.86
C ASN A 141 10.63 -7.67 8.79
N GLY A 142 10.86 -6.97 9.90
CA GLY A 142 11.81 -5.84 9.97
C GLY A 142 11.35 -4.57 9.26
N VAL A 143 10.14 -4.56 8.67
CA VAL A 143 9.56 -3.37 8.05
C VAL A 143 8.69 -2.65 9.09
N PRO A 144 9.03 -1.41 9.47
CA PRO A 144 8.17 -0.59 10.31
C PRO A 144 6.92 -0.18 9.51
N ILE A 145 5.73 -0.41 10.09
CA ILE A 145 4.43 -0.16 9.47
C ILE A 145 3.61 0.78 10.35
N MET A 146 3.11 1.83 9.72
CA MET A 146 2.11 2.71 10.30
C MET A 146 0.78 2.44 9.59
N GLY A 147 -0.32 2.64 10.28
CA GLY A 147 -1.62 2.61 9.65
C GLY A 147 -2.70 3.33 10.43
N TYR A 148 -3.93 3.14 9.98
CA TYR A 148 -5.11 3.66 10.64
C TYR A 148 -6.11 2.55 10.91
N TYR A 149 -6.87 2.73 11.97
CA TYR A 149 -8.02 1.90 12.31
C TYR A 149 -9.23 2.79 12.60
N ASP A 150 -10.38 2.16 12.75
CA ASP A 150 -11.60 2.82 13.15
C ASP A 150 -11.72 2.82 14.68
N LEU A 151 -11.81 4.01 15.28
CA LEU A 151 -11.85 4.14 16.74
C LEU A 151 -13.14 3.54 17.34
N ASN A 152 -14.24 3.52 16.59
CA ASN A 152 -15.53 3.04 17.08
C ASN A 152 -15.62 1.51 16.99
N THR A 153 -15.12 0.94 15.89
CA THR A 153 -15.28 -0.50 15.58
C THR A 153 -14.01 -1.31 15.79
N GLY A 154 -12.87 -0.66 16.02
CA GLY A 154 -11.55 -1.30 16.05
C GLY A 154 -11.05 -1.78 14.68
N ALA A 155 -11.83 -1.55 13.60
CA ALA A 155 -11.56 -2.13 12.30
C ALA A 155 -10.34 -1.49 11.61
N LEU A 156 -9.42 -2.34 11.16
CA LEU A 156 -8.26 -1.98 10.35
C LEU A 156 -8.72 -1.27 9.08
N LYS A 157 -8.29 -0.02 8.92
CA LYS A 157 -8.46 0.72 7.68
C LYS A 157 -7.36 0.30 6.73
N HIS A 158 -6.15 0.80 6.86
CA HIS A 158 -5.05 0.47 5.96
C HIS A 158 -3.70 0.62 6.69
N GLY A 159 -2.62 0.19 6.05
CA GLY A 159 -1.27 0.38 6.55
C GLY A 159 -0.25 0.56 5.42
N PHE A 160 0.85 1.22 5.73
CA PHE A 160 1.94 1.56 4.84
C PHE A 160 3.26 1.57 5.63
N PRO A 161 4.40 1.29 4.99
CA PRO A 161 5.66 1.33 5.71
C PRO A 161 6.03 2.78 6.05
N TYR A 162 6.87 3.02 7.04
CA TYR A 162 7.41 4.36 7.30
C TYR A 162 8.94 4.35 7.39
N LEU A 163 9.54 5.54 7.32
CA LEU A 163 10.99 5.78 7.36
C LEU A 163 11.30 6.96 8.28
#